data_AF-A0A8X6Y496-F1
#
_entry.id   AF-A0A8X6Y496-F1
#
_cell.length_a   1.000
_cell.length_b   1.000
_cell.length_c   1.000
_cell.angle_alpha   90.00
_cell.angle_beta   90.00
_cell.angle_gamma   90.00
#
_symmetry.space_group_name_H-M   'P 1'
#
loop_
_entity.id
_entity.type
_entity.pdbx_description
1 polymer ?
#
loop_
_entity_poly.entity_id
_entity_poly.type
_entity_poly.pdbx_seq_one_letter_code
_entity_poly.pdbx_strand_id
1 'polypeptide(L)'
;MNKLRNGKFFDGYKSVFREWEDLNIIQRVPEVELNNECHYLPHRPVIKLDSATTKIRPVFDASASEKGKPSLNDCLCKGVNLIELIPDVLDRFRIYPIGIVADID
;
A
#
# COMPACT_ATOMS: atom_id res chain seq x y z
N MET A 1 -15.38 -7.94 -5.71
CA MET A 1 -14.96 -7.95 -7.13
C MET A 1 -15.94 -7.29 -8.12
N ASN A 2 -17.24 -7.10 -7.79
CA ASN A 2 -18.23 -6.60 -8.77
C ASN A 2 -18.03 -5.15 -9.28
N LYS A 3 -17.32 -4.26 -8.57
CA LYS A 3 -17.11 -2.86 -9.00
C LYS A 3 -16.10 -2.70 -10.15
N LEU A 4 -15.19 -3.68 -10.35
CA LEU A 4 -14.20 -3.68 -11.44
C LEU A 4 -14.76 -4.12 -12.79
N ARG A 5 -15.91 -4.79 -12.81
CA ARG A 5 -16.55 -5.25 -14.06
C ARG A 5 -17.05 -4.11 -14.94
N ASN A 6 -17.05 -2.88 -14.43
CA ASN A 6 -17.24 -1.68 -15.23
C ASN A 6 -15.90 -1.37 -15.95
N GLY A 7 -15.84 -1.57 -17.27
CA GLY A 7 -14.59 -1.51 -18.05
C GLY A 7 -13.71 -0.28 -17.79
N LYS A 8 -14.31 0.88 -17.53
CA LYS A 8 -13.59 2.12 -17.19
C LYS A 8 -12.72 2.03 -15.94
N PHE A 9 -13.11 1.26 -14.93
CA PHE A 9 -12.32 1.09 -13.69
C PHE A 9 -11.24 0.02 -13.83
N PHE A 10 -11.41 -0.93 -14.74
CA PHE A 10 -10.40 -1.94 -15.01
C PHE A 10 -9.17 -1.33 -15.70
N ASP A 11 -9.39 -0.51 -16.73
CA ASP A 11 -8.31 0.19 -17.43
C ASP A 11 -7.56 1.16 -16.51
N GLY A 12 -8.30 1.92 -15.69
CA GLY A 12 -7.72 2.80 -14.68
C GLY A 12 -6.98 2.04 -13.57
N TYR A 13 -7.38 0.82 -13.24
CA TYR A 13 -6.64 -0.01 -12.29
C TYR A 13 -5.32 -0.52 -12.91
N LYS A 14 -5.37 -0.93 -14.19
CA LYS A 14 -4.19 -1.37 -14.94
C LYS A 14 -3.18 -0.24 -15.14
N SER A 15 -3.64 0.99 -15.35
CA SER A 15 -2.73 2.14 -15.49
C SER A 15 -1.93 2.41 -14.22
N VAL A 16 -2.50 2.19 -13.03
CA VAL A 16 -1.75 2.36 -11.76
C VAL A 16 -0.53 1.43 -11.70
N PHE A 17 -0.69 0.16 -12.08
CA PHE A 17 0.45 -0.77 -12.09
C PHE A 17 1.49 -0.42 -13.15
N ARG A 18 1.07 0.10 -14.32
CA ARG A 18 2.01 0.58 -15.35
C ARG A 18 2.81 1.77 -14.85
N GLU A 19 2.15 2.72 -14.21
CA GLU A 19 2.82 3.88 -13.60
C GLU A 19 3.83 3.44 -12.54
N TRP A 20 3.47 2.47 -11.68
CA TRP A 20 4.41 1.92 -10.70
C TRP A 20 5.60 1.20 -11.34
N GLU A 21 5.40 0.54 -12.47
CA GLU A 21 6.47 -0.09 -13.26
C GLU A 21 7.38 0.99 -13.89
N ASP A 22 6.80 2.03 -14.50
CA ASP A 22 7.53 3.17 -15.08
C ASP A 22 8.35 3.94 -14.03
N LEU A 23 7.83 4.04 -12.80
CA LEU A 23 8.50 4.65 -11.64
C LEU A 23 9.50 3.69 -10.95
N ASN A 24 9.66 2.45 -11.42
CA ASN A 24 10.48 1.40 -10.80
C ASN A 24 10.12 1.09 -9.34
N ILE A 25 8.85 1.29 -8.96
CA ILE A 25 8.30 0.88 -7.66
C ILE A 25 8.03 -0.63 -7.65
N ILE A 26 7.60 -1.17 -8.79
CA ILE A 26 7.40 -2.60 -9.01
C ILE A 26 8.11 -3.07 -10.27
N GLN A 27 8.32 -4.37 -10.38
CA GLN A 27 8.88 -4.99 -11.57
C GLN A 27 8.15 -6.29 -11.90
N ARG A 28 8.21 -6.69 -13.17
CA ARG A 28 7.77 -8.02 -13.57
C ARG A 28 8.72 -9.08 -13.03
N VAL A 29 8.16 -10.13 -12.42
CA VAL A 29 8.93 -11.27 -11.92
C VAL A 29 9.54 -12.03 -13.10
N PRO A 30 10.86 -12.32 -13.10
CA PRO A 30 11.50 -13.13 -14.13
C PRO A 30 10.88 -14.54 -14.21
N GLU A 31 10.78 -15.11 -15.41
CA GLU A 31 10.15 -16.42 -15.60
C GLU A 31 10.83 -17.54 -14.80
N VAL A 32 12.16 -17.44 -14.65
CA VAL A 32 12.97 -18.40 -13.88
C VAL A 32 12.66 -18.39 -12.38
N GLU A 33 12.06 -17.31 -11.87
CA GLU A 33 11.74 -17.14 -10.45
C GLU A 33 10.28 -17.47 -10.11
N LEU A 34 9.44 -17.76 -11.11
CA LEU A 34 8.00 -17.98 -10.90
C LEU A 34 7.68 -19.18 -9.99
N ASN A 35 8.61 -20.15 -9.92
CA ASN A 35 8.47 -21.34 -9.08
C ASN A 35 9.16 -21.20 -7.71
N ASN A 36 9.76 -20.05 -7.41
CA ASN A 36 10.38 -19.81 -6.12
C ASN A 36 9.30 -19.77 -5.03
N GLU A 37 9.68 -20.16 -3.81
CA GLU A 37 8.81 -19.97 -2.66
C GLU A 37 8.59 -18.47 -2.42
N CYS A 38 7.34 -18.03 -2.50
CA CYS A 38 6.97 -16.63 -2.36
C CYS A 38 5.58 -16.48 -1.74
N HIS A 39 5.29 -15.28 -1.22
CA HIS A 39 3.96 -14.89 -0.79
C HIS A 39 3.26 -14.09 -1.91
N TYR A 40 2.18 -14.63 -2.46
CA TYR A 40 1.29 -13.86 -3.32
C TYR A 40 0.33 -13.06 -2.47
N LEU A 41 0.37 -11.73 -2.59
CA LEU A 41 -0.53 -10.84 -1.87
C LEU A 41 -1.83 -10.64 -2.66
N PRO A 42 -2.98 -11.17 -2.22
CA PRO A 42 -4.25 -10.86 -2.86
C PRO A 42 -4.48 -9.36 -2.82
N HIS A 43 -4.94 -8.79 -3.92
CA HIS A 43 -5.17 -7.36 -4.00
C HIS A 43 -6.55 -7.03 -4.55
N ARG A 44 -7.04 -5.85 -4.17
CA ARG A 44 -8.31 -5.30 -4.67
C ARG A 44 -8.21 -3.79 -4.83
N PRO A 45 -8.97 -3.20 -5.75
CA PRO A 45 -9.05 -1.75 -5.84
C PRO A 45 -9.97 -1.19 -4.76
N VAL A 46 -9.52 -0.09 -4.18
CA VAL A 46 -10.36 0.86 -3.46
C VAL A 46 -10.57 2.06 -4.38
N ILE A 47 -11.83 2.32 -4.74
CA ILE A 47 -12.22 3.39 -5.64
C ILE A 47 -12.87 4.50 -4.81
N LYS A 48 -12.28 5.69 -4.82
CA LYS A 48 -12.77 6.90 -4.16
C LYS A 48 -12.83 8.04 -5.17
N LEU A 49 -13.97 8.20 -5.81
CA LEU A 49 -14.16 9.18 -6.90
C LEU A 49 -14.06 10.64 -6.44
N ASP A 50 -14.31 10.86 -5.15
CA ASP A 50 -14.19 12.11 -4.42
C ASP A 50 -12.76 12.44 -3.98
N SER A 51 -11.80 11.52 -4.16
CA SER A 51 -10.41 11.77 -3.83
C SER A 51 -9.76 12.74 -4.82
N ALA A 52 -9.15 13.80 -4.27
CA ALA A 52 -8.43 14.81 -5.04
C ALA A 52 -7.13 14.27 -5.66
N THR A 53 -6.41 13.40 -4.95
CA THR A 53 -5.11 12.87 -5.36
C THR A 53 -5.24 11.53 -6.11
N THR A 54 -5.77 10.48 -5.47
CA THR A 54 -5.78 9.14 -6.05
C THR A 54 -7.17 8.49 -6.05
N LYS A 55 -7.80 8.47 -7.23
CA LYS A 55 -9.15 7.93 -7.42
C LYS A 55 -9.26 6.41 -7.33
N ILE A 56 -8.18 5.69 -7.66
CA ILE A 56 -8.11 4.22 -7.64
C ILE A 56 -6.82 3.81 -6.94
N ARG A 57 -6.93 3.01 -5.87
CA ARG A 57 -5.76 2.52 -5.11
C ARG A 57 -5.77 1.00 -4.98
N PRO A 58 -4.72 0.29 -5.41
CA PRO A 58 -4.51 -1.11 -5.07
C PRO A 58 -4.30 -1.25 -3.56
N VAL A 59 -5.04 -2.15 -2.92
CA VAL A 59 -4.82 -2.56 -1.53
C VAL A 59 -4.47 -4.03 -1.53
N PHE A 60 -3.32 -4.34 -0.94
CA PHE A 60 -2.79 -5.69 -0.80
C PHE A 60 -3.08 -6.23 0.59
N ASP A 61 -3.43 -7.52 0.66
CA ASP A 61 -3.65 -8.23 1.91
C ASP A 61 -2.42 -9.08 2.27
N ALA A 62 -1.55 -8.52 3.10
CA ALA A 62 -0.38 -9.21 3.64
C ALA A 62 -0.70 -10.17 4.80
N SER A 63 -1.95 -10.20 5.27
CA SER A 63 -2.42 -11.15 6.29
C SER A 63 -2.96 -12.45 5.70
N ALA A 64 -3.16 -12.49 4.38
CA ALA A 64 -3.58 -13.70 3.69
C ALA A 64 -2.51 -14.80 3.85
N SER A 65 -2.96 -16.02 4.11
CA SER A 65 -2.11 -17.19 4.30
C SER A 65 -2.70 -18.41 3.60
N GLU A 66 -1.81 -19.31 3.15
CA GLU A 66 -2.21 -20.65 2.73
C GLU A 66 -2.47 -21.53 3.96
N LYS A 67 -3.34 -22.53 3.82
CA LYS A 67 -3.65 -23.44 4.93
C LYS A 67 -2.38 -24.12 5.44
N GLY A 68 -2.05 -23.85 6.70
CA GLY A 68 -0.88 -24.42 7.38
C GLY A 68 0.44 -23.70 7.09
N LYS A 69 0.43 -22.55 6.41
CA LYS A 69 1.60 -21.68 6.23
C LYS A 69 1.39 -20.32 6.90
N PRO A 70 2.46 -19.65 7.37
CA PRO A 70 2.37 -18.29 7.91
C PRO A 70 1.95 -17.27 6.83
N SER A 71 1.38 -16.15 7.24
CA SER A 71 1.20 -14.99 6.37
C SER A 71 2.51 -14.21 6.24
N LEU A 72 2.60 -13.28 5.28
CA LEU A 72 3.78 -12.41 5.16
C LEU A 72 4.00 -11.61 6.45
N ASN A 73 2.92 -11.13 7.08
CA ASN A 73 2.99 -10.39 8.34
C ASN A 73 3.57 -11.21 9.51
N ASP A 74 3.39 -12.54 9.50
CA ASP A 74 3.93 -13.42 10.54
C ASP A 74 5.44 -13.68 10.34
N CYS A 75 5.91 -13.59 9.10
CA CYS A 75 7.31 -13.79 8.73
C CYS A 75 8.20 -12.56 8.97
N LEU A 76 7.61 -11.36 9.04
CA LEU A 76 8.35 -10.10 9.19
C LEU A 76 8.64 -9.76 10.66
N CYS A 77 9.88 -9.37 10.95
CA CYS A 77 10.24 -8.85 12.26
C CYS A 77 9.59 -7.47 12.48
N LYS A 78 8.78 -7.32 13.54
CA LYS A 78 8.02 -6.10 13.83
C LYS A 78 8.87 -4.89 14.25
N GLY A 79 10.17 -5.08 14.52
CA GLY A 79 11.07 -4.02 14.97
C GLY A 79 10.64 -3.39 16.30
N VAL A 80 11.35 -2.33 16.69
CA VAL A 80 10.93 -1.47 17.80
C VAL A 80 9.94 -0.44 17.26
N ASN A 81 8.87 -0.16 18.00
CA ASN A 81 7.94 0.90 17.64
C ASN A 81 8.58 2.27 17.91
N LEU A 82 8.89 3.01 16.85
CA LEU A 82 9.46 4.36 16.91
C LEU A 82 8.41 5.47 16.78
N ILE A 83 7.12 5.12 16.69
CA ILE A 83 6.03 6.10 16.59
C ILE A 83 5.82 6.72 17.97
N GLU A 84 6.05 8.02 18.07
CA GLU A 84 5.77 8.79 19.27
C GLU A 84 4.28 8.92 19.54
N LEU A 85 3.91 9.13 20.80
CA LEU A 85 2.53 9.37 21.16
C LEU A 85 2.07 10.72 20.60
N ILE A 86 0.88 10.72 19.97
CA ILE A 86 0.29 11.93 19.38
C ILE A 86 0.23 13.10 20.39
N PRO A 87 -0.17 12.90 21.67
CA PRO A 87 -0.13 13.97 22.66
C PRO A 87 1.26 14.61 22.81
N ASP A 88 2.33 13.81 22.89
CA ASP A 88 3.69 14.30 23.06
C ASP A 88 4.14 15.14 21.85
N VAL A 89 3.77 14.71 20.65
CA VAL A 89 4.02 15.45 19.40
C VAL A 89 3.27 16.79 19.40
N LEU A 90 1.99 16.79 19.80
CA LEU A 90 1.17 18.00 19.86
C LEU A 90 1.65 19.00 20.92
N ASP A 91 2.11 18.52 22.07
CA ASP A 91 2.66 19.36 23.13
C ASP A 91 3.92 20.08 22.65
N ARG A 92 4.84 19.37 21.98
CA ARG A 92 6.03 19.99 21.38
C ARG A 92 5.70 20.97 20.26
N PHE A 93 4.73 20.64 19.41
CA PHE A 93 4.30 21.51 18.31
C PHE A 93 3.77 22.87 18.82
N ARG A 94 3.21 22.91 20.03
CA ARG A 94 2.66 24.12 20.66
C ARG A 94 3.67 24.99 21.41
N ILE A 95 4.93 24.56 21.54
CA ILE A 95 5.96 25.30 22.30
C ILE A 95 6.25 26.68 21.68
N TYR A 96 6.15 26.80 20.36
CA TYR A 96 6.46 28.02 19.63
C TYR A 96 5.20 28.64 19.01
N PRO A 97 5.17 29.98 18.83
CA PRO A 97 3.99 30.68 18.32
C PRO A 97 3.68 30.40 16.84
N ILE A 98 4.61 29.80 16.10
CA ILE A 98 4.47 29.49 14.67
C ILE A 98 4.80 28.01 14.47
N GLY A 99 3.84 27.27 13.94
CA GLY A 99 4.01 25.86 13.56
C GLY A 99 3.96 25.69 12.04
N ILE A 100 4.83 24.84 11.49
CA ILE A 100 4.86 24.48 10.07
C ILE A 100 4.44 23.03 9.95
N VAL A 101 3.54 22.75 9.01
CA VAL A 101 3.08 21.41 8.68
C VAL A 101 3.24 21.23 7.17
N ALA A 102 3.75 20.08 6.77
CA ALA A 102 3.82 19.65 5.38
C ALA A 102 3.43 18.17 5.32
N ASP A 103 2.80 17.78 4.22
CA ASP A 103 2.61 16.37 3.88
C ASP A 103 3.78 15.94 2.99
N ILE A 104 4.28 14.72 3.18
CA ILE A 104 5.34 14.16 2.33
C ILE A 104 4.65 13.21 1.36
N ASP A 105 4.72 13.53 0.07
CA ASP A 105 4.26 12.68 -1.03
C ASP A 105 5.32 11.63 -1.42
#